data_AF-A0A3M1YAJ6-F1
#
_entry.id   AF-A0A3M1YAJ6-F1
#
_cell.length_a   1.000
_cell.length_b   1.000
_cell.length_c   1.000
_cell.angle_alpha   90.00
_cell.angle_beta   90.00
_cell.angle_gamma   90.00
#
_symmetry.space_group_name_H-M   'P 1'
#
loop_
_entity.id
_entity.type
_entity.pdbx_description
1 polymer ?
#
loop_
_entity_poly.entity_id
_entity_poly.type
_entity_poly.pdbx_seq_one_letter_code
_entity_poly.pdbx_strand_id
1 'polypeptide(L)'
;MGVNRWICIGILILLPLTGCAVVKTESPARIALLAPFEGRYREIGYSALYPARLAFMDVTHVALLAVDDGGSVQTAIDRARALTRDPLVKGVIVLGHNATDPTVQAAFDDLPVLVVGYWHHPPQQANVFMFTSANIPSMLGEWREITEDPMPLGGDAYALQSFAQLHPNLDGVQVVSSGTPPDTDFIARVQASDQFAAAPGLLGTTVYDATSLLIDLIDNPAMPRTHVLQAINATGVFVDGYWQNAPVHIYEYINGVLRESN
;
A
#
# COMPACT_ATOMS: atom_id res chain seq x y z
N MET A 1 4.67 74.17 -22.30
CA MET A 1 4.15 73.30 -21.20
C MET A 1 3.11 72.37 -21.81
N GLY A 2 3.37 71.06 -21.97
CA GLY A 2 2.33 70.17 -22.52
C GLY A 2 2.71 68.74 -22.93
N VAL A 3 4.00 68.39 -23.05
CA VAL A 3 4.42 67.10 -23.63
C VAL A 3 4.62 65.98 -22.59
N ASN A 4 4.84 66.29 -21.30
CA ASN A 4 5.20 65.30 -20.29
C ASN A 4 4.04 64.45 -19.73
N ARG A 5 2.79 64.78 -20.03
CA ARG A 5 1.63 64.14 -19.38
C ARG A 5 1.16 62.86 -20.07
N TRP A 6 1.48 62.69 -21.35
CA TRP A 6 1.09 61.53 -22.16
C TRP A 6 2.04 60.33 -22.02
N ILE A 7 3.32 60.59 -21.73
CA ILE A 7 4.33 59.53 -21.53
C ILE A 7 4.07 58.73 -20.25
N CYS A 8 3.62 59.39 -19.18
CA CYS A 8 3.30 58.71 -17.92
C CYS A 8 2.05 57.81 -18.02
N ILE A 9 1.06 58.16 -18.85
CA ILE A 9 -0.13 57.33 -19.07
C ILE A 9 0.19 56.11 -19.94
N GLY A 10 1.08 56.27 -20.93
CA GLY A 10 1.56 55.15 -21.76
C GLY A 10 2.31 54.08 -20.95
N ILE A 11 3.13 54.50 -19.98
CA ILE A 11 3.89 53.57 -19.11
C ILE A 11 2.98 52.87 -18.10
N LEU A 12 1.92 53.53 -17.60
CA LEU A 12 1.00 52.93 -16.61
C LEU A 12 0.07 51.86 -17.22
N ILE A 13 -0.20 51.92 -18.53
CA ILE A 13 -1.03 50.96 -19.26
C ILE A 13 -0.24 49.70 -19.68
N LEU A 14 1.09 49.75 -19.68
CA LEU A 14 1.97 48.60 -20.01
C LEU A 14 2.31 47.71 -18.82
N LEU A 15 2.09 48.17 -17.58
CA LEU A 15 2.40 47.44 -16.35
C LEU A 15 1.50 46.23 -16.00
N PRO A 16 0.22 46.11 -16.44
CA PRO A 16 -0.56 44.90 -16.16
C PRO A 16 -0.29 43.74 -17.14
N LEU A 17 0.62 43.89 -18.11
CA LEU A 17 0.98 42.83 -19.07
C LEU A 17 2.11 41.91 -18.59
N THR A 18 2.67 42.13 -17.40
CA THR A 18 3.47 41.10 -16.70
C THR A 18 2.51 40.05 -16.13
N GLY A 19 1.83 39.35 -17.02
CA GLY A 19 0.93 38.25 -16.71
C GLY A 19 1.68 37.21 -15.89
N CYS A 20 0.98 36.69 -14.89
CA CYS A 20 1.44 35.60 -14.03
C CYS A 20 2.12 34.53 -14.89
N ALA A 21 3.44 34.40 -14.76
CA ALA A 21 4.13 33.23 -15.25
C ALA A 21 3.55 32.05 -14.46
N VAL A 22 2.66 31.30 -15.10
CA VAL A 22 2.14 30.04 -14.55
C VAL A 22 3.34 29.13 -14.40
N VAL A 23 3.89 29.09 -13.19
CA VAL A 23 4.88 28.09 -12.81
C VAL A 23 4.14 26.76 -12.92
N LYS A 24 4.43 26.00 -13.99
CA LYS A 24 3.95 24.63 -14.14
C LYS A 24 4.68 23.80 -13.09
N THR A 25 4.09 23.69 -11.91
CA THR A 25 4.51 22.67 -10.95
C THR A 25 4.18 21.32 -11.56
N GLU A 26 5.18 20.48 -11.78
CA GLU A 26 4.94 19.11 -12.23
C GLU A 26 4.11 18.38 -11.17
N SER A 27 3.05 17.68 -11.60
CA SER A 27 2.28 16.84 -10.70
C SER A 27 3.18 15.72 -10.17
N PRO A 28 3.19 15.45 -8.86
CA PRO A 28 3.99 14.37 -8.31
C PRO A 28 3.55 13.02 -8.90
N ALA A 29 4.50 12.07 -8.96
CA ALA A 29 4.16 10.67 -9.22
C ALA A 29 3.22 10.16 -8.12
N ARG A 30 2.51 9.06 -8.38
CA ARG A 30 1.60 8.44 -7.43
C ARG A 30 1.97 7.00 -7.19
N ILE A 31 1.96 6.60 -5.93
CA ILE A 31 1.86 5.19 -5.54
C ILE A 31 0.43 4.97 -5.07
N ALA A 32 -0.27 4.03 -5.68
CA ALA A 32 -1.61 3.68 -5.24
C ALA A 32 -1.56 2.70 -4.06
N LEU A 33 -2.49 2.83 -3.13
CA LEU A 33 -2.77 1.84 -2.10
C LEU A 33 -4.18 1.32 -2.33
N LEU A 34 -4.31 0.14 -2.95
CA LEU A 34 -5.58 -0.53 -3.21
C LEU A 34 -5.86 -1.54 -2.09
N ALA A 35 -6.87 -1.24 -1.27
CA ALA A 35 -7.26 -2.07 -0.15
C ALA A 35 -8.75 -1.84 0.16
N PRO A 36 -9.40 -2.72 0.94
CA PRO A 36 -10.73 -2.43 1.45
C PRO A 36 -10.64 -1.34 2.52
N PHE A 37 -11.22 -0.17 2.25
CA PHE A 37 -11.41 0.94 3.19
C PHE A 37 -12.85 1.03 3.72
N GLU A 38 -13.76 0.30 3.08
CA GLU A 38 -15.15 0.14 3.49
C GLU A 38 -15.52 -1.33 3.78
N GLY A 39 -16.70 -1.53 4.36
CA GLY A 39 -17.25 -2.87 4.63
C GLY A 39 -16.51 -3.67 5.70
N ARG A 40 -16.61 -5.00 5.61
CA ARG A 40 -16.16 -5.94 6.64
C ARG A 40 -14.65 -5.98 6.83
N TYR A 41 -13.91 -5.75 5.75
CA TYR A 41 -12.45 -5.85 5.71
C TYR A 41 -11.75 -4.50 5.81
N ARG A 42 -12.48 -3.41 6.11
CA ARG A 42 -11.93 -2.04 6.19
C ARG A 42 -10.70 -1.90 7.09
N GLU A 43 -10.59 -2.75 8.11
CA GLU A 43 -9.44 -2.77 9.01
C GLU A 43 -8.12 -3.00 8.25
N ILE A 44 -8.13 -3.81 7.19
CA ILE A 44 -6.95 -4.06 6.35
C ILE A 44 -6.49 -2.75 5.71
N GLY A 45 -7.40 -1.98 5.10
CA GLY A 45 -7.07 -0.70 4.48
C GLY A 45 -6.54 0.32 5.50
N TYR A 46 -7.20 0.49 6.64
CA TYR A 46 -6.74 1.43 7.68
C TYR A 46 -5.43 1.00 8.33
N SER A 47 -5.19 -0.30 8.51
CA SER A 47 -3.91 -0.82 9.02
C SER A 47 -2.75 -0.58 8.05
N ALA A 48 -3.04 -0.49 6.74
CA ALA A 48 -2.04 -0.16 5.73
C ALA A 48 -1.84 1.35 5.53
N LEU A 49 -2.91 2.14 5.64
CA LEU A 49 -2.89 3.57 5.30
C LEU A 49 -1.89 4.38 6.11
N TYR A 50 -1.89 4.21 7.44
CA TYR A 50 -1.05 5.05 8.31
C TYR A 50 0.44 4.69 8.21
N PRO A 51 0.85 3.41 8.20
CA PRO A 51 2.22 3.04 7.89
C PRO A 51 2.67 3.51 6.51
N ALA A 52 1.82 3.39 5.48
CA ALA A 52 2.13 3.92 4.16
C ALA A 52 2.36 5.44 4.22
N ARG A 53 1.44 6.21 4.83
CA ARG A 53 1.59 7.67 5.01
C ARG A 53 2.87 8.04 5.76
N LEU A 54 3.24 7.28 6.79
CA LEU A 54 4.48 7.51 7.54
C LEU A 54 5.72 7.43 6.63
N ALA A 55 5.73 6.53 5.64
CA ALA A 55 6.82 6.45 4.66
C ALA A 55 6.91 7.67 3.73
N PHE A 56 5.84 8.46 3.58
CA PHE A 56 5.81 9.68 2.76
C PHE A 56 6.20 10.96 3.53
N MET A 57 6.46 10.90 4.84
CA MET A 57 6.55 12.08 5.72
C MET A 57 7.53 13.16 5.22
N ASP A 58 8.62 12.76 4.56
CA ASP A 58 9.67 13.64 4.05
C ASP A 58 9.81 13.62 2.52
N VAL A 59 8.79 13.14 1.80
CA VAL A 59 8.83 12.88 0.36
C VAL A 59 7.86 13.81 -0.37
N THR A 60 8.35 14.59 -1.34
CA THR A 60 7.52 15.59 -2.05
C THR A 60 7.28 15.28 -3.53
N HIS A 61 8.09 14.41 -4.15
CA HIS A 61 7.99 14.08 -5.59
C HIS A 61 7.04 12.91 -5.89
N VAL A 62 6.62 12.19 -4.85
CA VAL A 62 5.65 11.10 -4.93
C VAL A 62 4.53 11.36 -3.93
N ALA A 63 3.30 11.04 -4.29
CA ALA A 63 2.11 11.16 -3.46
C ALA A 63 1.44 9.79 -3.30
N LEU A 64 0.85 9.56 -2.13
CA LEU A 64 0.01 8.39 -1.87
C LEU A 64 -1.40 8.60 -2.43
N LEU A 65 -1.91 7.63 -3.20
CA LEU A 65 -3.28 7.58 -3.68
C LEU A 65 -3.99 6.37 -3.06
N ALA A 66 -4.75 6.58 -1.97
CA ALA A 66 -5.56 5.52 -1.38
C ALA A 66 -6.82 5.26 -2.22
N VAL A 67 -7.09 4.00 -2.55
CA VAL A 67 -8.22 3.57 -3.37
C VAL A 67 -8.94 2.40 -2.69
N ASP A 68 -10.25 2.55 -2.49
CA ASP A 68 -11.10 1.47 -2.00
C ASP A 68 -11.38 0.42 -3.08
N ASP A 69 -11.22 -0.85 -2.74
CA ASP A 69 -11.44 -2.00 -3.64
C ASP A 69 -12.93 -2.23 -3.97
N GLY A 70 -13.86 -1.55 -3.29
CA GLY A 70 -15.30 -1.64 -3.46
C GLY A 70 -15.95 -2.88 -2.87
N GLY A 71 -15.20 -3.70 -2.11
CA GLY A 71 -15.72 -4.87 -1.42
C GLY A 71 -16.06 -6.07 -2.32
N SER A 72 -15.69 -6.05 -3.60
CA SER A 72 -15.87 -7.17 -4.52
C SER A 72 -14.73 -7.28 -5.53
N VAL A 73 -14.50 -8.47 -6.06
CA VAL A 73 -13.53 -8.71 -7.15
C VAL A 73 -13.83 -7.83 -8.36
N GLN A 74 -15.10 -7.70 -8.76
CA GLN A 74 -15.48 -6.93 -9.94
C GLN A 74 -15.17 -5.43 -9.80
N THR A 75 -15.47 -4.84 -8.63
CA THR A 75 -15.13 -3.44 -8.37
C THR A 75 -13.61 -3.26 -8.31
N ALA A 76 -12.88 -4.20 -7.71
CA ALA A 76 -11.42 -4.15 -7.64
C ALA A 76 -10.77 -4.23 -9.04
N ILE A 77 -11.31 -5.03 -9.97
CA ILE A 77 -10.90 -5.05 -11.39
C ILE A 77 -11.06 -3.65 -12.00
N ASP A 78 -12.20 -3.00 -11.76
CA ASP A 78 -12.46 -1.67 -12.32
C ASP A 78 -11.52 -0.62 -11.73
N ARG A 79 -11.15 -0.74 -10.45
CA ARG A 79 -10.12 0.10 -9.82
C ARG A 79 -8.73 -0.14 -10.40
N ALA A 80 -8.32 -1.39 -10.55
CA ALA A 80 -7.03 -1.76 -11.15
C ALA A 80 -6.90 -1.18 -12.57
N ARG A 81 -7.92 -1.35 -13.42
CA ARG A 81 -7.94 -0.76 -14.78
C ARG A 81 -7.89 0.76 -14.77
N ALA A 82 -8.57 1.41 -13.82
CA ALA A 82 -8.52 2.86 -13.68
C ALA A 82 -7.11 3.34 -13.29
N LEU A 83 -6.43 2.64 -12.38
CA LEU A 83 -5.05 2.92 -11.99
C LEU A 83 -4.08 2.75 -13.17
N THR A 84 -4.22 1.71 -13.97
CA THR A 84 -3.42 1.51 -15.19
C THR A 84 -3.61 2.65 -16.20
N ARG A 85 -4.78 3.30 -16.25
CA ARG A 85 -5.03 4.44 -17.15
C ARG A 85 -4.46 5.78 -16.65
N ASP A 86 -4.06 5.88 -15.39
CA ASP A 86 -3.48 7.12 -14.83
C ASP A 86 -1.95 7.14 -14.99
N PRO A 87 -1.37 7.92 -15.93
CA PRO A 87 0.08 7.90 -16.18
C PRO A 87 0.93 8.41 -15.01
N LEU A 88 0.31 9.05 -14.00
CA LEU A 88 1.02 9.46 -12.78
C LEU A 88 1.17 8.30 -11.79
N VAL A 89 0.33 7.26 -11.85
CA VAL A 89 0.48 6.07 -11.01
C VAL A 89 1.66 5.23 -11.51
N LYS A 90 2.67 5.04 -10.67
CA LYS A 90 3.93 4.36 -11.03
C LYS A 90 4.05 2.96 -10.47
N GLY A 91 3.31 2.67 -9.41
CA GLY A 91 3.18 1.36 -8.80
C GLY A 91 1.96 1.34 -7.87
N VAL A 92 1.58 0.14 -7.45
CA VAL A 92 0.45 -0.07 -6.53
C VAL A 92 0.87 -1.03 -5.42
N ILE A 93 0.45 -0.70 -4.20
CA ILE A 93 0.51 -1.58 -3.04
C ILE A 93 -0.90 -2.14 -2.87
N VAL A 94 -1.02 -3.46 -2.73
CA VAL A 94 -2.30 -4.16 -2.71
C VAL A 94 -2.41 -5.03 -1.46
N LEU A 95 -3.56 -4.94 -0.78
CA LEU A 95 -3.88 -5.78 0.38
C LEU A 95 -5.35 -6.22 0.34
N GLY A 96 -5.60 -7.41 0.88
CA GLY A 96 -6.94 -7.97 1.06
C GLY A 96 -7.37 -8.92 -0.06
N HIS A 97 -8.31 -9.80 0.27
CA HIS A 97 -8.72 -10.91 -0.60
C HIS A 97 -9.20 -10.45 -1.99
N ASN A 98 -10.16 -9.54 -2.06
CA ASN A 98 -10.69 -9.07 -3.34
C ASN A 98 -9.63 -8.35 -4.19
N ALA A 99 -8.87 -7.45 -3.59
CA ALA A 99 -7.88 -6.65 -4.32
C ALA A 99 -6.71 -7.49 -4.87
N THR A 100 -6.45 -8.66 -4.28
CA THR A 100 -5.36 -9.58 -4.66
C THR A 100 -5.82 -10.77 -5.50
N ASP A 101 -7.12 -10.85 -5.84
CA ASP A 101 -7.69 -11.91 -6.67
C ASP A 101 -6.92 -12.05 -8.00
N PRO A 102 -6.73 -13.27 -8.54
CA PRO A 102 -6.00 -13.49 -9.78
C PRO A 102 -6.48 -12.65 -10.97
N THR A 103 -7.80 -12.41 -11.06
CA THR A 103 -8.39 -11.59 -12.12
C THR A 103 -8.14 -10.09 -11.92
N VAL A 104 -7.98 -9.64 -10.68
CA VAL A 104 -7.57 -8.27 -10.35
C VAL A 104 -6.09 -8.08 -10.60
N GLN A 105 -5.24 -9.04 -10.20
CA GLN A 105 -3.83 -9.05 -10.55
C GLN A 105 -3.66 -8.91 -12.07
N ALA A 106 -4.45 -9.65 -12.85
CA ALA A 106 -4.41 -9.56 -14.30
C ALA A 106 -4.87 -8.22 -14.87
N ALA A 107 -5.71 -7.48 -14.15
CA ALA A 107 -6.24 -6.20 -14.56
C ALA A 107 -5.25 -5.03 -14.40
N PHE A 108 -4.14 -5.22 -13.66
CA PHE A 108 -3.09 -4.22 -13.51
C PHE A 108 -2.19 -4.07 -14.76
N ASP A 109 -2.22 -5.04 -15.69
CA ASP A 109 -1.49 -5.02 -16.96
C ASP A 109 0.03 -4.82 -16.75
N ASP A 110 0.58 -3.65 -17.12
CA ASP A 110 2.00 -3.34 -17.00
C ASP A 110 2.40 -2.67 -15.67
N LEU A 111 1.43 -2.38 -14.80
CA LEU A 111 1.68 -1.64 -13.56
C LEU A 111 2.43 -2.52 -12.54
N PRO A 112 3.54 -2.07 -11.96
CA PRO A 112 4.19 -2.80 -10.86
C PRO A 112 3.26 -2.91 -9.64
N VAL A 113 3.07 -4.14 -9.15
CA VAL A 113 2.19 -4.47 -8.02
C VAL A 113 3.01 -5.07 -6.88
N LEU A 114 2.98 -4.44 -5.71
CA LEU A 114 3.47 -5.01 -4.47
C LEU A 114 2.28 -5.51 -3.64
N VAL A 115 2.15 -6.83 -3.47
CA VAL A 115 1.15 -7.42 -2.59
C VAL A 115 1.74 -7.60 -1.21
N VAL A 116 1.17 -6.96 -0.18
CA VAL A 116 1.69 -7.06 1.19
C VAL A 116 0.91 -8.12 1.98
N GLY A 117 1.62 -9.12 2.49
CA GLY A 117 1.02 -10.32 3.09
C GLY A 117 0.62 -11.39 2.06
N TYR A 118 0.06 -12.50 2.54
CA TYR A 118 -0.46 -13.56 1.66
C TYR A 118 -1.97 -13.72 1.81
N TRP A 119 -2.68 -13.59 0.69
CA TRP A 119 -4.14 -13.53 0.64
C TRP A 119 -4.77 -14.70 -0.13
N HIS A 120 -4.11 -15.87 -0.12
CA HIS A 120 -4.52 -17.12 -0.80
C HIS A 120 -4.39 -17.13 -2.33
N HIS A 121 -3.67 -16.16 -2.89
CA HIS A 121 -3.39 -16.11 -4.32
C HIS A 121 -1.89 -15.89 -4.55
N PRO A 122 -1.21 -16.79 -5.30
CA PRO A 122 0.17 -16.58 -5.69
C PRO A 122 0.27 -15.45 -6.74
N PRO A 123 1.48 -14.93 -7.03
CA PRO A 123 1.66 -13.95 -8.09
C PRO A 123 1.26 -14.57 -9.44
N GLN A 124 0.40 -13.89 -10.19
CA GLN A 124 -0.10 -14.37 -11.48
C GLN A 124 0.66 -13.83 -12.69
N GLN A 125 1.46 -12.79 -12.50
CA GLN A 125 2.15 -12.07 -13.57
C GLN A 125 3.54 -11.59 -13.12
N ALA A 126 4.42 -11.30 -14.08
CA ALA A 126 5.81 -10.92 -13.82
C ALA A 126 5.98 -9.53 -13.16
N ASN A 127 4.92 -8.71 -13.16
CA ASN A 127 4.84 -7.41 -12.49
C ASN A 127 4.22 -7.49 -11.08
N VAL A 128 3.87 -8.69 -10.60
CA VAL A 128 3.33 -8.89 -9.24
C VAL A 128 4.40 -9.45 -8.33
N PHE A 129 4.67 -8.73 -7.25
CA PHE A 129 5.70 -9.04 -6.26
C PHE A 129 5.05 -9.16 -4.88
N MET A 130 5.21 -10.31 -4.24
CA MET A 130 4.64 -10.60 -2.93
C MET A 130 5.64 -10.26 -1.84
N PHE A 131 5.31 -9.29 -0.99
CA PHE A 131 5.98 -8.97 0.27
C PHE A 131 5.60 -10.01 1.35
N THR A 132 5.95 -11.27 1.08
CA THR A 132 5.71 -12.42 1.95
C THR A 132 6.62 -13.58 1.54
N SER A 133 6.82 -14.54 2.43
CA SER A 133 7.63 -15.73 2.16
C SER A 133 6.94 -16.71 1.22
N ALA A 134 7.69 -17.27 0.27
CA ALA A 134 7.24 -18.34 -0.63
C ALA A 134 6.85 -19.64 0.10
N ASN A 135 7.20 -19.78 1.38
CA ASN A 135 6.84 -20.94 2.20
C ASN A 135 5.44 -20.84 2.82
N ILE A 136 4.89 -19.64 2.98
CA ILE A 136 3.59 -19.43 3.62
C ILE A 136 2.43 -20.11 2.86
N PRO A 137 2.34 -20.05 1.52
CA PRO A 137 1.27 -20.69 0.77
C PRO A 137 1.10 -22.20 1.05
N SER A 138 2.18 -22.92 1.33
CA SER A 138 2.12 -24.37 1.61
C SER A 138 1.80 -24.70 3.06
N MET A 139 1.91 -23.72 3.97
CA MET A 139 1.54 -23.87 5.37
C MET A 139 0.04 -23.63 5.61
N LEU A 140 -0.57 -22.77 4.78
CA LEU A 140 -1.97 -22.40 4.93
C LEU A 140 -2.89 -23.42 4.27
N GLY A 141 -4.05 -23.63 4.91
CA GLY A 141 -5.13 -24.44 4.37
C GLY A 141 -6.00 -23.68 3.37
N GLU A 142 -7.24 -24.15 3.20
CA GLU A 142 -8.24 -23.43 2.43
C GLU A 142 -8.58 -22.09 3.11
N TRP A 143 -8.79 -21.07 2.28
CA TRP A 143 -9.26 -19.78 2.76
C TRP A 143 -10.63 -19.91 3.44
N ARG A 144 -10.80 -19.21 4.56
CA ARG A 144 -12.07 -19.04 5.26
C ARG A 144 -12.36 -17.59 5.56
N GLU A 145 -13.63 -17.24 5.52
CA GLU A 145 -14.10 -15.92 5.90
C GLU A 145 -13.86 -15.68 7.40
N ILE A 146 -13.49 -14.45 7.79
CA ILE A 146 -13.15 -14.12 9.19
C ILE A 146 -14.29 -14.30 10.19
N THR A 147 -15.54 -14.49 9.73
CA THR A 147 -16.72 -14.75 10.57
C THR A 147 -17.01 -16.24 10.75
N GLU A 148 -16.34 -17.11 10.02
CA GLU A 148 -16.48 -18.56 10.16
C GLU A 148 -15.62 -19.07 11.31
N ASP A 149 -15.91 -20.29 11.79
CA ASP A 149 -15.10 -20.95 12.80
C ASP A 149 -13.63 -21.00 12.36
N PRO A 150 -12.70 -20.51 13.21
CA PRO A 150 -11.32 -20.35 12.82
C PRO A 150 -10.65 -21.72 12.64
N MET A 151 -9.79 -21.82 11.64
CA MET A 151 -8.88 -22.96 11.53
C MET A 151 -7.78 -22.84 12.60
N PRO A 152 -7.14 -23.96 13.00
CA PRO A 152 -6.00 -23.91 13.90
C PRO A 152 -4.82 -23.07 13.37
N LEU A 153 -4.73 -22.87 12.05
CA LEU A 153 -3.67 -22.11 11.41
C LEU A 153 -4.26 -21.22 10.31
N GLY A 154 -4.01 -19.91 10.38
CA GLY A 154 -4.43 -18.94 9.36
C GLY A 154 -3.32 -17.94 9.00
N GLY A 155 -3.57 -17.14 7.95
CA GLY A 155 -2.65 -16.10 7.49
C GLY A 155 -2.91 -14.74 8.12
N ASP A 156 -2.44 -13.67 7.48
CA ASP A 156 -2.49 -12.29 7.98
C ASP A 156 -3.89 -11.79 8.39
N ALA A 157 -4.95 -12.30 7.74
CA ALA A 157 -6.33 -11.97 8.11
C ALA A 157 -6.70 -12.38 9.55
N TYR A 158 -6.04 -13.42 10.09
CA TYR A 158 -6.26 -13.86 11.46
C TYR A 158 -5.52 -12.97 12.47
N ALA A 159 -4.55 -12.15 12.06
CA ALA A 159 -3.88 -11.19 12.94
C ALA A 159 -4.68 -9.89 13.15
N LEU A 160 -5.82 -9.74 12.47
CA LEU A 160 -6.67 -8.56 12.59
C LEU A 160 -7.30 -8.47 13.99
N GLN A 161 -7.44 -7.25 14.51
CA GLN A 161 -8.12 -6.99 15.77
C GLN A 161 -9.59 -7.42 15.70
N SER A 162 -10.27 -7.18 14.58
CA SER A 162 -11.66 -7.61 14.38
C SER A 162 -11.81 -9.13 14.41
N PHE A 163 -10.83 -9.89 13.92
CA PHE A 163 -10.84 -11.35 14.02
C PHE A 163 -10.86 -11.78 15.50
N ALA A 164 -9.99 -11.20 16.34
CA ALA A 164 -9.99 -11.49 17.77
C ALA A 164 -11.26 -11.06 18.52
N GLN A 165 -11.95 -10.04 18.01
CA GLN A 165 -13.23 -9.60 18.59
C GLN A 165 -14.41 -10.50 18.20
N LEU A 166 -14.36 -11.14 17.02
CA LEU A 166 -15.41 -12.03 16.53
C LEU A 166 -15.34 -13.41 17.19
N HIS A 167 -14.15 -13.84 17.61
CA HIS A 167 -13.89 -15.18 18.13
C HIS A 167 -13.53 -15.14 19.62
N PRO A 168 -14.48 -15.45 20.54
CA PRO A 168 -14.23 -15.37 21.98
C PRO A 168 -13.29 -16.46 22.51
N ASN A 169 -13.08 -17.53 21.73
CA ASN A 169 -12.13 -18.60 22.04
C ASN A 169 -11.16 -18.75 20.86
N LEU A 170 -9.89 -18.44 21.11
CA LEU A 170 -8.80 -18.54 20.15
C LEU A 170 -7.71 -19.52 20.62
N ASP A 171 -8.03 -20.36 21.61
CA ASP A 171 -7.09 -21.35 22.12
C ASP A 171 -6.69 -22.32 20.99
N GLY A 172 -5.39 -22.40 20.71
CA GLY A 172 -4.84 -23.23 19.64
C GLY A 172 -4.95 -22.63 18.23
N VAL A 173 -5.44 -21.39 18.08
CA VAL A 173 -5.37 -20.66 16.80
C VAL A 173 -3.99 -20.01 16.67
N GLN A 174 -3.34 -20.31 15.56
CA GLN A 174 -2.05 -19.77 15.17
C GLN A 174 -2.16 -18.91 13.91
N VAL A 175 -1.26 -17.94 13.80
CA VAL A 175 -1.16 -17.04 12.64
C VAL A 175 0.23 -17.15 12.02
N VAL A 176 0.30 -17.40 10.72
CA VAL A 176 1.56 -17.38 9.96
C VAL A 176 1.66 -16.07 9.20
N SER A 177 2.77 -15.36 9.36
CA SER A 177 3.03 -14.10 8.68
C SER A 177 4.51 -13.87 8.43
N SER A 178 4.82 -13.06 7.42
CA SER A 178 6.16 -12.47 7.25
C SER A 178 6.29 -11.10 7.92
N GLY A 179 5.21 -10.55 8.47
CA GLY A 179 5.24 -9.32 9.24
C GLY A 179 5.72 -9.55 10.67
N THR A 180 6.47 -8.59 11.21
CA THR A 180 6.95 -8.60 12.59
C THR A 180 6.16 -7.58 13.42
N PRO A 181 5.86 -7.85 14.71
CA PRO A 181 5.25 -6.86 15.60
C PRO A 181 6.06 -5.56 15.57
N PRO A 182 5.41 -4.41 15.41
CA PRO A 182 6.11 -3.14 15.41
C PRO A 182 6.71 -2.83 16.78
N ASP A 183 7.89 -2.24 16.79
CA ASP A 183 8.50 -1.76 18.03
C ASP A 183 7.79 -0.50 18.56
N THR A 184 8.15 -0.09 19.78
CA THR A 184 7.52 1.06 20.45
C THR A 184 7.76 2.38 19.72
N ASP A 185 8.89 2.54 19.02
CA ASP A 185 9.20 3.76 18.28
C ASP A 185 8.31 3.87 17.03
N PHE A 186 8.21 2.79 16.27
CA PHE A 186 7.36 2.72 15.09
C PHE A 186 5.89 2.95 15.45
N ILE A 187 5.39 2.33 16.52
CA ILE A 187 4.02 2.56 17.02
C ILE A 187 3.81 4.05 17.33
N ALA A 188 4.73 4.67 18.06
CA ALA A 188 4.62 6.08 18.44
C ALA A 188 4.62 7.00 17.20
N ARG A 189 5.47 6.72 16.21
CA ARG A 189 5.54 7.48 14.95
C ARG A 189 4.27 7.36 14.13
N VAL A 190 3.70 6.15 14.01
CA VAL A 190 2.43 5.94 13.30
C VAL A 190 1.29 6.67 14.02
N GLN A 191 1.19 6.56 15.34
CA GLN A 191 0.14 7.23 16.12
C GLN A 191 0.28 8.77 16.10
N ALA A 192 1.51 9.28 15.98
CA ALA A 192 1.75 10.72 15.82
C ALA A 192 1.43 11.24 14.41
N SER A 193 1.29 10.36 13.41
CA SER A 193 1.06 10.76 12.01
C SER A 193 -0.36 11.27 11.73
N ASP A 194 -1.37 10.83 12.50
CA ASP A 194 -2.77 11.23 12.36
C ASP A 194 -3.53 10.96 13.68
N GLN A 195 -4.48 11.83 14.05
CA GLN A 195 -5.28 11.67 15.28
C GLN A 195 -6.14 10.39 15.30
N PHE A 196 -6.38 9.79 14.13
CA PHE A 196 -7.14 8.54 13.98
C PHE A 196 -6.26 7.32 13.70
N ALA A 197 -4.93 7.47 13.73
CA ALA A 197 -4.01 6.37 13.53
C ALA A 197 -4.06 5.38 14.72
N ALA A 198 -4.53 4.17 14.45
CA ALA A 198 -4.46 3.07 15.42
C ALA A 198 -3.02 2.54 15.54
N ALA A 199 -2.75 1.79 16.62
CA ALA A 199 -1.49 1.07 16.71
C ALA A 199 -1.38 0.05 15.55
N PRO A 200 -0.27 0.03 14.79
CA PRO A 200 -0.10 -0.90 13.69
C PRO A 200 -0.02 -2.36 14.18
N GLY A 201 -0.59 -3.28 13.40
CA GLY A 201 -0.43 -4.73 13.58
C GLY A 201 0.78 -5.29 12.81
N LEU A 202 0.82 -6.61 12.62
CA LEU A 202 1.92 -7.32 11.93
C LEU A 202 2.18 -6.77 10.51
N LEU A 203 1.12 -6.46 9.77
CA LEU A 203 1.24 -5.93 8.40
C LEU A 203 1.83 -4.52 8.34
N GLY A 204 1.80 -3.75 9.44
CA GLY A 204 2.13 -2.33 9.40
C GLY A 204 3.58 -2.06 9.01
N THR A 205 4.53 -2.83 9.57
CA THR A 205 5.96 -2.73 9.22
C THR A 205 6.20 -3.11 7.77
N THR A 206 5.62 -4.22 7.32
CA THR A 206 5.75 -4.67 5.92
C THR A 206 5.15 -3.68 4.93
N VAL A 207 4.03 -3.02 5.26
CA VAL A 207 3.45 -1.96 4.42
C VAL A 207 4.40 -0.76 4.35
N TYR A 208 4.98 -0.34 5.47
CA TYR A 208 5.95 0.75 5.49
C TYR A 208 7.17 0.42 4.61
N ASP A 209 7.70 -0.79 4.71
CA ASP A 209 8.86 -1.23 3.92
C ASP A 209 8.55 -1.33 2.42
N ALA A 210 7.41 -1.91 2.06
CA ALA A 210 6.94 -1.96 0.68
C ALA A 210 6.72 -0.56 0.08
N THR A 211 6.18 0.36 0.89
CA THR A 211 5.98 1.76 0.49
C THR A 211 7.31 2.46 0.28
N SER A 212 8.24 2.31 1.23
CA SER A 212 9.58 2.89 1.17
C SER A 212 10.35 2.39 -0.05
N LEU A 213 10.27 1.09 -0.35
CA LEU A 213 10.87 0.52 -1.56
C LEU A 213 10.36 1.20 -2.83
N LEU A 214 9.05 1.39 -2.99
CA LEU A 214 8.52 2.06 -4.19
C LEU A 214 8.92 3.54 -4.25
N ILE A 215 8.93 4.23 -3.11
CA ILE A 215 9.38 5.63 -3.03
C ILE A 215 10.83 5.73 -3.51
N ASP A 216 11.71 4.87 -3.01
CA ASP A 216 13.14 4.86 -3.32
C ASP A 216 13.42 4.52 -4.79
N LEU A 217 12.56 3.72 -5.43
CA LEU A 217 12.70 3.33 -6.83
C LEU A 217 12.10 4.37 -7.81
N ILE A 218 11.30 5.32 -7.34
CA ILE A 218 10.69 6.37 -8.17
C ILE A 218 11.53 7.65 -8.02
N ASP A 219 12.58 7.76 -8.84
CA ASP A 219 13.52 8.88 -8.78
C ASP A 219 12.90 10.23 -9.16
N ASN A 220 11.94 10.23 -10.09
CA ASN A 220 11.30 11.46 -10.58
C ASN A 220 9.87 11.21 -11.11
N PRO A 221 8.99 12.23 -11.12
CA PRO A 221 7.61 12.09 -11.57
C PRO A 221 7.42 11.61 -13.02
N ALA A 222 8.39 11.92 -13.90
CA ALA A 222 8.34 11.57 -15.32
C ALA A 222 8.79 10.13 -15.61
N MET A 223 9.27 9.38 -14.60
CA MET A 223 9.74 8.01 -14.76
C MET A 223 8.65 7.09 -15.35
N PRO A 224 8.92 6.36 -16.43
CA PRO A 224 8.00 5.34 -16.96
C PRO A 224 7.84 4.17 -15.98
N ARG A 225 6.65 3.56 -15.94
CA ARG A 225 6.38 2.35 -15.13
C ARG A 225 7.29 1.19 -15.47
N THR A 226 7.65 1.05 -16.74
CA THR A 226 8.59 0.02 -17.20
C THR A 226 9.96 0.16 -16.56
N HIS A 227 10.42 1.39 -16.26
CA HIS A 227 11.67 1.61 -15.53
C HIS A 227 11.51 1.25 -14.05
N VAL A 228 10.37 1.57 -13.42
CA VAL A 228 10.10 1.15 -12.03
C VAL A 228 10.09 -0.37 -11.92
N LEU A 229 9.43 -1.06 -12.87
CA LEU A 229 9.43 -2.53 -12.94
C LEU A 229 10.83 -3.11 -13.09
N GLN A 230 11.66 -2.53 -13.97
CA GLN A 230 13.05 -2.94 -14.13
C GLN A 230 13.86 -2.69 -12.86
N ALA A 231 13.63 -1.57 -12.17
CA ALA A 231 14.30 -1.22 -10.93
C ALA A 231 13.95 -2.21 -9.80
N ILE A 232 12.66 -2.58 -9.66
CA ILE A 232 12.24 -3.62 -8.71
C ILE A 232 12.97 -4.94 -8.99
N ASN A 233 12.99 -5.40 -10.25
CA ASN A 233 13.68 -6.64 -10.61
C ASN A 233 15.21 -6.56 -10.35
N ALA A 234 15.82 -5.39 -10.55
CA ALA A 234 17.24 -5.18 -10.32
C ALA A 234 17.63 -5.17 -8.83
N THR A 235 16.68 -4.99 -7.91
CA THR A 235 16.96 -5.02 -6.46
C THR A 235 17.43 -6.41 -5.98
N GLY A 236 17.05 -7.48 -6.70
CA GLY A 236 17.24 -8.86 -6.25
C GLY A 236 16.41 -9.24 -5.03
N VAL A 237 15.53 -8.35 -4.54
CA VAL A 237 14.68 -8.57 -3.36
C VAL A 237 13.60 -9.63 -3.65
N PHE A 238 13.25 -9.87 -4.91
CA PHE A 238 12.24 -10.84 -5.30
C PHE A 238 12.80 -12.00 -6.11
N VAL A 239 12.42 -13.22 -5.73
CA VAL A 239 12.70 -14.46 -6.47
C VAL A 239 11.37 -15.17 -6.69
N ASP A 240 11.09 -15.53 -7.95
CA ASP A 240 9.83 -16.14 -8.37
C ASP A 240 8.57 -15.37 -7.92
N GLY A 241 8.68 -14.04 -7.83
CA GLY A 241 7.62 -13.15 -7.39
C GLY A 241 7.42 -13.07 -5.88
N TYR A 242 8.29 -13.66 -5.06
CA TYR A 242 8.22 -13.60 -3.59
C TYR A 242 9.44 -12.90 -3.00
N TRP A 243 9.25 -12.28 -1.83
CA TRP A 243 10.32 -11.61 -1.10
C TRP A 243 11.39 -12.61 -0.63
N GLN A 244 12.58 -12.47 -1.19
CA GLN A 244 13.73 -13.31 -0.91
C GLN A 244 14.15 -13.18 0.56
N ASN A 245 14.32 -14.31 1.23
CA ASN A 245 14.65 -14.39 2.66
C ASN A 245 13.61 -13.74 3.58
N ALA A 246 12.37 -13.56 3.12
CA ALA A 246 11.28 -13.12 3.98
C ALA A 246 11.13 -14.07 5.17
N PRO A 247 11.05 -13.55 6.40
CA PRO A 247 10.89 -14.38 7.58
C PRO A 247 9.53 -15.09 7.54
N VAL A 248 9.46 -16.21 8.24
CA VAL A 248 8.20 -16.91 8.51
C VAL A 248 8.06 -16.97 10.02
N HIS A 249 7.15 -16.16 10.54
CA HIS A 249 6.81 -16.15 11.95
C HIS A 249 5.51 -16.91 12.16
N ILE A 250 5.43 -17.65 13.28
CA ILE A 250 4.21 -18.28 13.75
C ILE A 250 3.85 -17.59 15.06
N TYR A 251 2.64 -17.05 15.12
CA TYR A 251 2.09 -16.41 16.30
C TYR A 251 0.96 -17.26 16.88
N GLU A 252 0.75 -17.18 18.19
CA GLU A 252 -0.34 -17.83 18.90
C GLU A 252 -1.12 -16.81 19.73
N TYR A 253 -2.42 -17.05 19.90
CA TYR A 253 -3.25 -16.26 20.81
C TYR A 253 -3.11 -16.78 22.25
N ILE A 254 -2.54 -15.94 23.13
CA ILE A 254 -2.47 -16.19 24.57
C ILE A 254 -3.33 -15.15 25.28
N ASN A 255 -4.42 -15.58 25.90
CA ASN A 255 -5.40 -14.71 26.57
C ASN A 255 -5.94 -13.60 25.64
N GLY A 256 -6.22 -13.95 24.38
CA GLY A 256 -6.72 -13.01 23.37
C GLY A 256 -5.68 -12.03 22.82
N VAL A 257 -4.40 -12.18 23.19
CA VAL A 257 -3.29 -11.37 22.67
C VAL A 257 -2.40 -12.23 21.78
N LEU A 258 -2.13 -11.75 20.57
CA LEU A 258 -1.25 -12.43 19.63
C LEU A 258 0.21 -12.29 20.09
N ARG A 259 0.94 -13.40 20.18
CA ARG A 259 2.35 -13.45 20.60
C ARG A 259 3.13 -14.41 19.71
N GLU A 260 4.40 -14.15 19.50
CA GLU A 260 5.24 -15.06 18.71
C GLU A 260 5.40 -16.39 19.47
N SER A 261 5.18 -17.50 18.77
CA SER A 261 5.40 -18.84 19.29
C SER A 261 6.90 -19.06 19.43
N ASN A 262 7.34 -19.53 20.60
CA ASN A 262 8.72 -19.96 20.81
C ASN A 262 9.01 -21.30 20.14
#